data_AF-A0A2N8F287-F1
#
_entry.id   AF-A0A2N8F287-F1
#
_cell.length_a   1.000
_cell.length_b   1.000
_cell.length_c   1.000
_cell.angle_alpha   90.00
_cell.angle_beta   90.00
_cell.angle_gamma   90.00
#
_symmetry.space_group_name_H-M   'P 1'
#
loop_
_entity.id
_entity.type
_entity.pdbx_description
1 polymer ?
#
loop_
_entity_poly.entity_id
_entity_poly.type
_entity_poly.pdbx_seq_one_letter_code
_entity_poly.pdbx_strand_id
1 'polypeptide(L)'
;MGKDKIHWRISAEDVLAVLEYYNAASLKAQQTALSGTATQLEKLLGGPLHKLLEPEEADAIRKAGEIVRSINIRVEHAKEIKRREEKQREARLKARKALIDAEVRAAIPRPQATAEDAIRITTLAMALHQEKFILDFYDVPTMTSQYQERLQRALKEKALGGYVDFAYTDIVRGLSEILDYRQSGSPKADIAAALSLCESWKPKHRTAQEFLEFVHRQIAIEHSANVERLPAKKKPAGR
;
A
#
# COMPACT_ATOMS: atom_id res chain seq x y z
N MET A 1 -43.33 -17.03 -38.58
CA MET A 1 -42.41 -15.87 -38.68
C MET A 1 -42.00 -15.46 -37.28
N GLY A 2 -40.81 -15.89 -36.86
CA GLY A 2 -40.26 -15.53 -35.54
C GLY A 2 -39.88 -14.06 -35.55
N LYS A 3 -40.43 -13.29 -34.61
CA LYS A 3 -39.99 -11.92 -34.35
C LYS A 3 -38.57 -12.00 -33.79
N ASP A 4 -37.58 -11.70 -34.63
CA ASP A 4 -36.18 -11.52 -34.26
C ASP A 4 -36.05 -10.32 -33.32
N LYS A 5 -36.37 -10.58 -32.06
CA LYS A 5 -35.98 -9.73 -30.97
C LYS A 5 -34.47 -10.03 -30.79
N ILE A 6 -33.57 -9.26 -31.37
CA ILE A 6 -32.12 -9.38 -31.07
C ILE A 6 -31.78 -8.59 -29.79
N HIS A 7 -32.65 -7.64 -29.44
CA HIS A 7 -32.46 -6.67 -28.36
C HIS A 7 -32.55 -7.23 -26.92
N TRP A 8 -32.66 -8.54 -26.69
CA TRP A 8 -32.77 -9.15 -25.35
C TRP A 8 -31.72 -10.26 -25.07
N ARG A 9 -30.82 -10.57 -26.01
CA ARG A 9 -29.88 -11.69 -25.83
C ARG A 9 -28.61 -11.39 -25.03
N ILE A 10 -28.27 -10.12 -24.82
CA ILE A 10 -27.06 -9.74 -24.09
C ILE A 10 -27.53 -9.02 -22.84
N SER A 11 -27.22 -9.52 -21.67
CA SER A 11 -27.49 -8.87 -20.38
C SER A 11 -26.28 -8.03 -19.94
N ALA A 12 -26.43 -7.24 -18.88
CA ALA A 12 -25.27 -6.55 -18.29
C ALA A 12 -24.32 -7.58 -17.64
N GLU A 13 -24.88 -8.67 -17.13
CA GLU A 13 -24.18 -9.82 -16.59
C GLU A 13 -23.34 -10.52 -17.67
N ASP A 14 -23.85 -10.68 -18.89
CA ASP A 14 -23.09 -11.23 -20.02
C ASP A 14 -21.92 -10.32 -20.42
N VAL A 15 -22.14 -8.99 -20.41
CA VAL A 15 -21.07 -8.01 -20.66
C VAL A 15 -20.02 -8.09 -19.55
N LEU A 16 -20.43 -8.21 -18.29
CA LEU A 16 -19.52 -8.37 -17.17
C LEU A 16 -18.73 -9.69 -17.23
N ALA A 17 -19.35 -10.78 -17.70
CA ALA A 17 -18.68 -12.06 -17.89
C ALA A 17 -17.64 -12.03 -19.01
N VAL A 18 -17.97 -11.42 -20.15
CA VAL A 18 -17.00 -11.26 -21.27
C VAL A 18 -15.88 -10.28 -20.91
N LEU A 19 -16.19 -9.26 -20.11
CA LEU A 19 -15.26 -8.19 -19.73
C LEU A 19 -14.83 -8.32 -18.26
N GLU A 20 -14.70 -9.55 -17.75
CA GLU A 20 -14.42 -9.83 -16.34
C GLU A 20 -13.18 -9.07 -15.82
N TYR A 21 -12.13 -9.05 -16.64
CA TYR A 21 -10.84 -8.41 -16.36
C TYR A 21 -10.80 -6.91 -16.67
N TYR A 22 -11.89 -6.34 -17.18
CA TYR A 22 -11.95 -4.90 -17.46
C TYR A 22 -12.27 -4.13 -16.18
N ASN A 23 -11.52 -3.06 -15.95
CA ASN A 23 -11.84 -2.06 -14.94
C ASN A 23 -12.83 -1.01 -15.49
N ALA A 24 -13.34 -0.15 -14.63
CA ALA A 24 -14.29 0.90 -15.02
C ALA A 24 -13.75 1.84 -16.13
N ALA A 25 -12.43 2.07 -16.19
CA ALA A 25 -11.80 2.89 -17.22
C ALA A 25 -11.79 2.18 -18.59
N SER A 26 -11.50 0.88 -18.63
CA SER A 26 -11.57 0.07 -19.85
C SER A 26 -13.00 -0.01 -20.38
N LEU A 27 -14.01 -0.15 -19.49
CA LEU A 27 -15.42 -0.11 -19.88
C LEU A 27 -15.86 1.26 -20.41
N LYS A 28 -15.32 2.35 -19.84
CA LYS A 28 -15.52 3.70 -20.38
C LYS A 28 -14.99 3.84 -21.81
N ALA A 29 -13.82 3.26 -22.12
CA ALA A 29 -13.28 3.29 -23.48
C ALA A 29 -14.19 2.56 -24.48
N GLN A 30 -14.73 1.40 -24.08
CA GLN A 30 -15.70 0.66 -24.90
C GLN A 30 -17.00 1.44 -25.10
N GLN A 31 -17.51 2.08 -24.05
CA GLN A 31 -18.69 2.96 -24.14
C GLN A 31 -18.47 4.11 -25.13
N THR A 32 -17.30 4.75 -25.10
CA THR A 32 -16.95 5.84 -26.03
C THR A 32 -16.92 5.35 -27.48
N ALA A 33 -16.33 4.18 -27.73
CA ALA A 33 -16.29 3.58 -29.07
C ALA A 33 -17.70 3.29 -29.59
N LEU A 34 -18.56 2.65 -28.79
CA LEU A 34 -19.95 2.35 -29.16
C LEU A 34 -20.78 3.62 -29.41
N SER A 35 -20.60 4.65 -28.57
CA SER A 35 -21.25 5.95 -28.76
C SER A 35 -20.81 6.62 -30.07
N GLY A 36 -19.51 6.55 -30.39
CA GLY A 36 -18.95 7.04 -31.65
C GLY A 36 -19.51 6.30 -32.86
N THR A 37 -19.58 4.97 -32.80
CA THR A 37 -20.16 4.14 -33.87
C THR A 37 -21.65 4.43 -34.07
N ALA A 38 -22.44 4.53 -32.99
CA ALA A 38 -23.86 4.91 -33.10
C ALA A 38 -24.03 6.28 -33.80
N THR A 39 -23.19 7.25 -33.43
CA THR A 39 -23.18 8.59 -34.04
C THR A 39 -22.81 8.53 -35.53
N GLN A 40 -21.84 7.69 -35.92
CA GLN A 40 -21.47 7.51 -37.33
C GLN A 40 -22.60 6.90 -38.16
N LEU A 41 -23.31 5.91 -37.61
CA LEU A 41 -24.47 5.29 -38.26
C LEU A 41 -25.64 6.28 -38.41
N GLU A 42 -25.89 7.12 -37.41
CA GLU A 42 -26.87 8.21 -37.51
C GLU A 42 -26.48 9.23 -38.59
N LYS A 43 -25.20 9.59 -38.67
CA LYS A 43 -24.70 10.52 -39.70
C LYS A 43 -24.83 9.96 -41.12
N LEU A 44 -24.67 8.64 -41.31
CA LEU A 44 -24.90 7.99 -42.60
C LEU A 44 -26.36 8.10 -43.05
N LEU A 45 -27.31 7.99 -42.11
CA LEU A 45 -28.74 8.11 -42.37
C LEU A 45 -29.22 9.55 -42.54
N GLY A 46 -28.60 10.52 -41.86
CA GLY A 46 -28.97 11.94 -41.96
C GLY A 46 -28.13 12.76 -42.96
N GLY A 47 -27.10 12.16 -43.55
CA GLY A 47 -26.09 12.86 -44.34
C GLY A 47 -26.37 12.88 -45.85
N PRO A 48 -25.48 13.52 -46.63
CA PRO A 48 -25.63 13.65 -48.09
C PRO A 48 -25.72 12.30 -48.83
N LEU A 49 -25.06 11.27 -48.29
CA LEU A 49 -25.03 9.93 -48.87
C LEU A 49 -26.33 9.16 -48.67
N HIS A 50 -27.24 9.61 -47.80
CA HIS A 50 -28.51 8.92 -47.55
C HIS A 50 -29.36 8.76 -48.82
N LYS A 51 -29.27 9.73 -49.75
CA LYS A 51 -29.99 9.70 -51.03
C LYS A 51 -29.54 8.60 -51.99
N LEU A 52 -28.39 7.99 -51.72
CA LEU A 52 -27.82 6.89 -52.50
C LEU A 52 -28.17 5.53 -51.90
N LEU A 53 -28.81 5.50 -50.73
CA LEU A 53 -29.18 4.26 -50.06
C LEU A 53 -30.55 3.79 -50.54
N GLU A 54 -30.63 2.53 -50.90
CA GLU A 54 -31.91 1.85 -51.07
C GLU A 54 -32.64 1.75 -49.71
N PRO A 55 -33.99 1.67 -49.69
CA PRO A 55 -34.75 1.56 -48.45
C PRO A 55 -34.28 0.44 -47.53
N GLU A 56 -33.90 -0.71 -48.10
CA GLU A 56 -33.39 -1.87 -47.34
C GLU A 56 -32.04 -1.59 -46.67
N GLU A 57 -31.16 -0.84 -47.34
CA GLU A 57 -29.83 -0.46 -46.81
C GLU A 57 -29.98 0.55 -45.67
N ALA A 58 -30.87 1.54 -45.84
CA ALA A 58 -31.19 2.51 -44.79
C ALA A 58 -31.80 1.82 -43.55
N ASP A 59 -32.67 0.84 -43.75
CA ASP A 59 -33.25 0.04 -42.66
C ASP A 59 -32.19 -0.83 -41.96
N ALA A 60 -31.25 -1.42 -42.69
CA ALA A 60 -30.15 -2.19 -42.13
C ALA A 60 -29.23 -1.32 -41.24
N ILE A 61 -28.85 -0.13 -41.71
CA ILE A 61 -28.03 0.83 -40.96
C ILE A 61 -28.77 1.29 -39.69
N ARG A 62 -30.10 1.53 -39.78
CA ARG A 62 -30.92 1.91 -38.63
C ARG A 62 -30.93 0.81 -37.56
N LYS A 63 -31.18 -0.43 -37.97
CA LYS A 63 -31.14 -1.60 -37.06
C LYS A 63 -29.77 -1.79 -36.43
N ALA A 64 -28.68 -1.63 -37.20
CA ALA A 64 -27.33 -1.68 -36.66
C ALA A 64 -27.11 -0.61 -35.58
N GLY A 65 -27.56 0.63 -35.82
CA GLY A 65 -27.50 1.71 -34.84
C GLY A 65 -28.28 1.41 -33.55
N GLU A 66 -29.46 0.83 -33.66
CA GLU A 66 -30.26 0.38 -32.51
C GLU A 66 -29.57 -0.73 -31.69
N ILE A 67 -28.93 -1.69 -32.38
CA ILE A 67 -28.14 -2.74 -31.71
C ILE A 67 -26.95 -2.12 -30.96
N VAL A 68 -26.20 -1.23 -31.61
CA VAL A 68 -25.07 -0.54 -30.98
C VAL A 68 -25.51 0.27 -29.76
N ARG A 69 -26.60 1.03 -29.85
CA ARG A 69 -27.16 1.78 -28.71
C ARG A 69 -27.59 0.85 -27.57
N SER A 70 -28.22 -0.28 -27.89
CA SER A 70 -28.63 -1.28 -26.89
C SER A 70 -27.43 -1.90 -26.16
N ILE A 71 -26.34 -2.21 -26.88
CA ILE A 71 -25.10 -2.70 -26.27
C ILE A 71 -24.46 -1.60 -25.41
N ASN A 72 -24.47 -0.35 -25.87
CA ASN A 72 -23.90 0.78 -25.15
C ASN A 72 -24.54 0.98 -23.76
N ILE A 73 -25.87 0.87 -23.66
CA ILE A 73 -26.61 0.94 -22.38
C ILE A 73 -26.14 -0.15 -21.40
N ARG A 74 -25.88 -1.37 -21.89
CA ARG A 74 -25.42 -2.49 -21.05
C ARG A 74 -23.98 -2.29 -20.57
N VAL A 75 -23.12 -1.79 -21.45
CA VAL A 75 -21.74 -1.42 -21.09
C VAL A 75 -21.74 -0.30 -20.06
N GLU A 76 -22.65 0.66 -20.17
CA GLU A 76 -22.83 1.72 -19.17
C GLU A 76 -23.23 1.15 -17.80
N HIS A 77 -24.21 0.22 -17.77
CA HIS A 77 -24.61 -0.45 -16.54
C HIS A 77 -23.46 -1.26 -15.93
N ALA A 78 -22.75 -2.06 -16.73
CA ALA A 78 -21.59 -2.83 -16.29
C ALA A 78 -20.47 -1.93 -15.73
N LYS A 79 -20.22 -0.79 -16.37
CA LYS A 79 -19.25 0.23 -15.91
C LYS A 79 -19.63 0.77 -14.53
N GLU A 80 -20.90 1.09 -14.31
CA GLU A 80 -21.36 1.61 -13.02
C GLU A 80 -21.24 0.56 -11.90
N ILE A 81 -21.54 -0.72 -12.19
CA ILE A 81 -21.33 -1.83 -11.26
C ILE A 81 -19.83 -1.94 -10.90
N LYS A 82 -18.94 -2.06 -11.89
CA LYS A 82 -17.49 -2.14 -11.64
C LYS A 82 -16.96 -0.93 -10.87
N ARG A 83 -17.42 0.28 -11.20
CA ARG A 83 -17.02 1.50 -10.48
C ARG A 83 -17.41 1.44 -9.00
N ARG A 84 -18.61 0.93 -8.68
CA ARG A 84 -19.06 0.76 -7.29
C ARG A 84 -18.23 -0.29 -6.57
N GLU A 85 -17.97 -1.43 -7.19
CA GLU A 85 -17.13 -2.50 -6.63
C GLU A 85 -15.70 -2.02 -6.38
N GLU A 86 -15.10 -1.32 -7.33
CA GLU A 86 -13.76 -0.73 -7.20
C GLU A 86 -13.72 0.25 -6.02
N LYS A 87 -14.70 1.15 -5.91
CA LYS A 87 -14.82 2.11 -4.81
C LYS A 87 -14.99 1.42 -3.46
N GLN A 88 -15.86 0.40 -3.39
CA GLN A 88 -16.06 -0.38 -2.16
C GLN A 88 -14.79 -1.13 -1.77
N ARG A 89 -14.08 -1.72 -2.74
CA ARG A 89 -12.80 -2.40 -2.52
C ARG A 89 -11.75 -1.43 -1.99
N GLU A 90 -11.61 -0.26 -2.60
CA GLU A 90 -10.68 0.78 -2.14
C GLU A 90 -11.02 1.25 -0.72
N ALA A 91 -12.29 1.51 -0.43
CA ALA A 91 -12.75 1.88 0.90
C ALA A 91 -12.44 0.78 1.93
N ARG A 92 -12.66 -0.50 1.58
CA ARG A 92 -12.35 -1.64 2.44
C ARG A 92 -10.85 -1.75 2.71
N LEU A 93 -10.00 -1.61 1.69
CA LEU A 93 -8.55 -1.63 1.83
C LEU A 93 -8.05 -0.47 2.70
N LYS A 94 -8.59 0.74 2.49
CA LYS A 94 -8.26 1.92 3.29
C LYS A 94 -8.68 1.75 4.76
N ALA A 95 -9.88 1.26 5.01
CA ALA A 95 -10.37 1.00 6.37
C ALA A 95 -9.52 -0.08 7.07
N ARG A 96 -9.15 -1.13 6.35
CA ARG A 96 -8.26 -2.18 6.85
C ARG A 96 -6.87 -1.63 7.19
N LYS A 97 -6.25 -0.86 6.32
CA LYS A 97 -4.94 -0.23 6.58
C LYS A 97 -5.00 0.70 7.79
N ALA A 98 -6.07 1.51 7.90
CA ALA A 98 -6.26 2.38 9.07
C ALA A 98 -6.43 1.59 10.37
N LEU A 99 -7.13 0.46 10.34
CA LEU A 99 -7.26 -0.44 11.48
C LEU A 99 -5.90 -1.02 11.87
N ILE A 100 -5.13 -1.54 10.91
CA ILE A 100 -3.77 -2.06 11.16
C ILE A 100 -2.89 -0.98 11.79
N ASP A 101 -2.84 0.21 11.19
CA ASP A 101 -2.03 1.33 11.69
C ASP A 101 -2.44 1.74 13.12
N ALA A 102 -3.73 1.67 13.46
CA ALA A 102 -4.22 1.96 14.80
C ALA A 102 -3.81 0.88 15.81
N GLU A 103 -3.97 -0.39 15.46
CA GLU A 103 -3.58 -1.52 16.32
C GLU A 103 -2.07 -1.58 16.55
N VAL A 104 -1.24 -1.32 15.52
CA VAL A 104 0.22 -1.26 15.65
C VAL A 104 0.64 -0.14 16.61
N ARG A 105 0.06 1.06 16.49
CA ARG A 105 0.37 2.18 17.39
C ARG A 105 -0.14 1.97 18.81
N ALA A 106 -1.25 1.23 18.98
CA ALA A 106 -1.77 0.88 20.29
C ALA A 106 -0.86 -0.15 20.99
N ALA A 107 -0.36 -1.13 20.26
CA ALA A 107 0.53 -2.17 20.78
C ALA A 107 1.96 -1.68 21.03
N ILE A 108 2.44 -0.72 20.22
CA ILE A 108 3.78 -0.15 20.33
C ILE A 108 3.61 1.37 20.49
N PRO A 109 3.45 1.86 21.73
CA PRO A 109 3.36 3.29 22.00
C PRO A 109 4.62 4.02 21.54
N ARG A 110 4.47 5.28 21.15
CA ARG A 110 5.60 6.10 20.69
C ARG A 110 6.62 6.25 21.84
N PRO A 111 7.89 5.86 21.62
CA PRO A 111 8.95 6.04 22.60
C PRO A 111 9.30 7.53 22.84
N GLN A 112 9.81 7.82 24.04
CA GLN A 112 10.43 9.09 24.39
C GLN A 112 11.88 9.14 23.91
N ALA A 113 12.45 10.35 23.82
CA ALA A 113 13.83 10.57 23.42
C ALA A 113 14.83 10.29 24.57
N THR A 114 14.69 9.15 25.25
CA THR A 114 15.59 8.69 26.31
C THR A 114 16.51 7.59 25.80
N ALA A 115 17.65 7.40 26.45
CA ALA A 115 18.53 6.26 26.16
C ALA A 115 17.78 4.95 26.29
N GLU A 116 17.09 4.74 27.42
CA GLU A 116 16.28 3.54 27.71
C GLU A 116 15.33 3.18 26.55
N ASP A 117 14.59 4.16 26.05
CA ASP A 117 13.67 3.97 24.93
C ASP A 117 14.38 3.71 23.61
N ALA A 118 15.56 4.31 23.38
CA ALA A 118 16.41 3.98 22.24
C ALA A 118 16.86 2.51 22.27
N ILE A 119 17.19 1.93 23.43
CA ILE A 119 17.53 0.49 23.50
C ILE A 119 16.32 -0.37 23.28
N ARG A 120 15.21 -0.06 23.96
CA ARG A 120 13.97 -0.84 23.84
C ARG A 120 13.53 -0.91 22.38
N ILE A 121 13.49 0.22 21.69
CA ILE A 121 13.05 0.29 20.29
C ILE A 121 14.07 -0.38 19.35
N THR A 122 15.37 -0.27 19.61
CA THR A 122 16.40 -0.94 18.82
C THR A 122 16.32 -2.46 18.95
N THR A 123 16.20 -2.94 20.18
CA THR A 123 16.09 -4.38 20.50
C THR A 123 14.85 -4.97 19.84
N LEU A 124 13.71 -4.26 19.95
CA LEU A 124 12.48 -4.64 19.29
C LEU A 124 12.63 -4.67 17.76
N ALA A 125 13.26 -3.65 17.16
CA ALA A 125 13.51 -3.61 15.72
C ALA A 125 14.35 -4.81 15.27
N MET A 126 15.44 -5.14 15.98
CA MET A 126 16.28 -6.29 15.66
C MET A 126 15.51 -7.61 15.76
N ALA A 127 14.72 -7.77 16.82
CA ALA A 127 13.92 -8.98 17.03
C ALA A 127 12.88 -9.17 15.92
N LEU A 128 12.10 -8.12 15.63
CA LEU A 128 11.09 -8.13 14.57
C LEU A 128 11.72 -8.35 13.19
N HIS A 129 12.88 -7.77 12.92
CA HIS A 129 13.59 -7.95 11.65
C HIS A 129 14.06 -9.40 11.48
N GLN A 130 14.67 -9.98 12.52
CA GLN A 130 15.15 -11.36 12.48
C GLN A 130 14.01 -12.38 12.26
N GLU A 131 12.82 -12.08 12.78
CA GLU A 131 11.61 -12.87 12.57
C GLU A 131 10.81 -12.46 11.31
N LYS A 132 11.40 -11.62 10.44
CA LYS A 132 10.86 -11.18 9.14
C LYS A 132 9.49 -10.48 9.25
N PHE A 133 9.29 -9.73 10.33
CA PHE A 133 8.12 -8.86 10.50
C PHE A 133 8.39 -7.44 10.00
N ILE A 134 9.64 -7.02 9.89
CA ILE A 134 10.02 -5.72 9.33
C ILE A 134 11.27 -5.84 8.46
N LEU A 135 11.38 -4.97 7.45
CA LEU A 135 12.58 -4.80 6.63
C LEU A 135 13.14 -6.12 6.06
N ASP A 136 12.29 -7.07 5.69
CA ASP A 136 12.65 -8.43 5.27
C ASP A 136 13.46 -8.50 3.97
N PHE A 137 13.53 -7.39 3.23
CA PHE A 137 14.36 -7.19 2.05
C PHE A 137 15.84 -6.93 2.37
N TYR A 138 16.18 -6.55 3.61
CA TYR A 138 17.57 -6.50 4.07
C TYR A 138 17.97 -7.81 4.71
N ASP A 139 19.25 -8.18 4.59
CA ASP A 139 19.81 -9.20 5.48
C ASP A 139 20.14 -8.61 6.85
N VAL A 140 20.23 -9.49 7.86
CA VAL A 140 20.48 -9.08 9.25
C VAL A 140 21.77 -8.25 9.40
N PRO A 141 22.91 -8.60 8.76
CA PRO A 141 24.11 -7.77 8.81
C PRO A 141 23.92 -6.36 8.25
N THR A 142 23.26 -6.20 7.10
CA THR A 142 23.03 -4.89 6.50
C THR A 142 22.13 -4.03 7.39
N MET A 143 21.04 -4.60 7.89
CA MET A 143 20.11 -3.89 8.78
C MET A 143 20.79 -3.49 10.09
N THR A 144 21.57 -4.39 10.68
CA THR A 144 22.37 -4.12 11.90
C THR A 144 23.35 -2.97 11.67
N SER A 145 24.10 -2.99 10.56
CA SER A 145 25.07 -1.93 10.25
C SER A 145 24.41 -0.55 10.09
N GLN A 146 23.25 -0.48 9.44
CA GLN A 146 22.52 0.78 9.28
C GLN A 146 22.02 1.33 10.61
N TYR A 147 21.45 0.48 11.47
CA TYR A 147 21.00 0.87 12.80
C TYR A 147 22.15 1.33 13.69
N GLN A 148 23.30 0.64 13.60
CA GLN A 148 24.52 1.01 14.32
C GLN A 148 25.06 2.37 13.88
N GLU A 149 25.19 2.61 12.57
CA GLU A 149 25.69 3.89 12.06
C GLU A 149 24.80 5.06 12.47
N ARG A 150 23.47 4.87 12.39
CA ARG A 150 22.51 5.90 12.80
C ARG A 150 22.53 6.16 14.30
N LEU A 151 22.63 5.13 15.13
CA LEU A 151 22.75 5.31 16.58
C LEU A 151 24.04 6.05 16.93
N GLN A 152 25.18 5.64 16.36
CA GLN A 152 26.47 6.29 16.58
C GLN A 152 26.44 7.78 16.18
N ARG A 153 25.80 8.10 15.04
CA ARG A 153 25.61 9.47 14.60
C ARG A 153 24.75 10.27 15.59
N ALA A 154 23.61 9.70 16.00
CA ALA A 154 22.71 10.35 16.95
C ALA A 154 23.37 10.61 18.31
N LEU A 155 24.20 9.67 18.81
CA LEU A 155 24.97 9.86 20.03
C LEU A 155 26.01 10.98 19.88
N LYS A 156 26.74 11.01 18.76
CA LYS A 156 27.74 12.07 18.47
C LYS A 156 27.09 13.45 18.38
N GLU A 157 25.92 13.54 17.77
CA GLU A 157 25.18 14.79 17.54
C GLU A 157 24.28 15.18 18.71
N LYS A 158 24.17 14.33 19.75
CA LYS A 158 23.21 14.46 20.85
C LYS A 158 21.76 14.59 20.37
N ALA A 159 21.43 13.87 19.30
CA ALA A 159 20.16 13.92 18.58
C ALA A 159 19.39 12.60 18.70
N LEU A 160 19.33 12.04 19.91
CA LEU A 160 18.75 10.71 20.15
C LEU A 160 17.27 10.60 19.76
N GLY A 161 16.51 11.68 19.90
CA GLY A 161 15.10 11.73 19.47
C GLY A 161 14.92 11.39 17.98
N GLY A 162 15.83 11.86 17.12
CA GLY A 162 15.78 11.54 15.68
C GLY A 162 16.04 10.06 15.39
N TYR A 163 16.91 9.41 16.18
CA TYR A 163 17.14 7.97 16.08
C TYR A 163 15.95 7.16 16.55
N VAL A 164 15.39 7.53 17.70
CA VAL A 164 14.20 6.89 18.29
C VAL A 164 13.01 6.96 17.33
N ASP A 165 12.77 8.14 16.74
CA ASP A 165 11.72 8.33 15.74
C ASP A 165 11.95 7.51 14.47
N PHE A 166 13.21 7.40 14.02
CA PHE A 166 13.58 6.56 12.89
C PHE A 166 13.25 5.08 13.15
N ALA A 167 13.74 4.51 14.26
CA ALA A 167 13.51 3.11 14.59
C ALA A 167 12.02 2.81 14.82
N TYR A 168 11.31 3.72 15.49
CA TYR A 168 9.87 3.61 15.68
C TYR A 168 9.11 3.61 14.34
N THR A 169 9.47 4.51 13.42
CA THR A 169 8.83 4.59 12.10
C THR A 169 9.06 3.33 11.28
N ASP A 170 10.27 2.78 11.31
CA ASP A 170 10.58 1.52 10.64
C ASP A 170 9.75 0.35 11.18
N ILE A 171 9.63 0.23 12.51
CA ILE A 171 8.82 -0.81 13.13
C ILE A 171 7.35 -0.67 12.72
N VAL A 172 6.78 0.52 12.91
CA VAL A 172 5.36 0.76 12.62
C VAL A 172 5.06 0.51 11.15
N ARG A 173 5.88 1.07 10.26
CA ARG A 173 5.70 0.90 8.81
C ARG A 173 5.87 -0.55 8.39
N GLY A 174 6.93 -1.22 8.83
CA GLY A 174 7.20 -2.61 8.48
C GLY A 174 6.09 -3.56 8.96
N LEU A 175 5.62 -3.39 10.19
CA LEU A 175 4.52 -4.18 10.73
C LEU A 175 3.21 -3.90 9.97
N SER A 176 2.91 -2.65 9.66
CA SER A 176 1.73 -2.32 8.87
C SER A 176 1.78 -2.95 7.48
N GLU A 177 2.93 -2.87 6.80
CA GLU A 177 3.14 -3.45 5.47
C GLU A 177 3.00 -4.98 5.49
N ILE A 178 3.63 -5.67 6.45
CA ILE A 178 3.59 -7.14 6.50
C ILE A 178 2.18 -7.66 6.85
N LEU A 179 1.47 -6.98 7.75
CA LEU A 179 0.11 -7.37 8.16
C LEU A 179 -0.92 -7.11 7.07
N ASP A 180 -0.73 -6.04 6.29
CA ASP A 180 -1.56 -5.77 5.11
C ASP A 180 -1.30 -6.83 4.04
N TYR A 181 -0.03 -7.16 3.78
CA TYR A 181 0.37 -8.19 2.81
C TYR A 181 -0.15 -9.59 3.18
N ARG A 182 -0.01 -10.01 4.44
CA ARG A 182 -0.47 -11.33 4.92
C ARG A 182 -1.99 -11.47 4.97
N GLN A 183 -2.73 -10.38 4.76
CA GLN A 183 -4.20 -10.34 4.82
C GLN A 183 -4.79 -10.98 6.09
N SER A 184 -4.10 -10.84 7.24
CA SER A 184 -4.53 -11.37 8.54
C SER A 184 -6.01 -11.16 8.88
N GLY A 185 -6.63 -12.15 9.52
CA GLY A 185 -8.00 -12.03 10.04
C GLY A 185 -8.10 -11.08 11.25
N SER A 186 -7.04 -10.94 12.05
CA SER A 186 -7.02 -10.07 13.23
C SER A 186 -5.64 -9.43 13.41
N PRO A 187 -5.45 -8.17 12.96
CA PRO A 187 -4.19 -7.45 13.12
C PRO A 187 -3.70 -7.46 14.58
N LYS A 188 -4.62 -7.27 15.53
CA LYS A 188 -4.32 -7.28 16.97
C LYS A 188 -3.71 -8.59 17.45
N ALA A 189 -4.29 -9.72 17.05
CA ALA A 189 -3.78 -11.04 17.46
C ALA A 189 -2.40 -11.31 16.85
N ASP A 190 -2.20 -10.93 15.59
CA ASP A 190 -0.92 -11.12 14.90
C ASP A 190 0.19 -10.25 15.48
N ILE A 191 -0.12 -9.00 15.84
CA ILE A 191 0.83 -8.12 16.52
C ILE A 191 1.21 -8.73 17.88
N ALA A 192 0.24 -9.20 18.67
CA ALA A 192 0.51 -9.83 19.95
C ALA A 192 1.39 -11.10 19.79
N ALA A 193 1.13 -11.91 18.76
CA ALA A 193 1.96 -13.08 18.45
C ALA A 193 3.38 -12.67 18.05
N ALA A 194 3.54 -11.66 17.20
CA ALA A 194 4.84 -11.14 16.79
C ALA A 194 5.65 -10.60 17.98
N LEU A 195 5.00 -9.85 18.88
CA LEU A 195 5.64 -9.32 20.08
C LEU A 195 6.02 -10.44 21.06
N SER A 196 5.16 -11.45 21.24
CA SER A 196 5.47 -12.60 22.10
C SER A 196 6.68 -13.40 21.59
N LEU A 197 6.83 -13.56 20.28
CA LEU A 197 8.04 -14.14 19.69
C LEU A 197 9.29 -13.30 20.00
N CYS A 198 9.13 -11.97 20.07
CA CYS A 198 10.21 -11.04 20.40
C CYS A 198 10.57 -11.04 21.90
N GLU A 199 9.65 -11.36 22.81
CA GLU A 199 9.94 -11.38 24.27
C GLU A 199 10.96 -12.46 24.66
N SER A 200 10.92 -13.60 23.98
CA SER A 200 11.86 -14.71 24.19
C SER A 200 13.10 -14.63 23.29
N TRP A 201 13.23 -13.54 22.54
CA TRP A 201 14.21 -13.42 21.48
C TRP A 201 15.64 -13.36 22.01
N LYS A 202 16.53 -14.07 21.31
CA LYS A 202 17.97 -13.96 21.45
C LYS A 202 18.58 -13.67 20.07
N PRO A 203 19.62 -12.82 19.99
CA PRO A 203 20.30 -12.57 18.74
C PRO A 203 20.87 -13.88 18.19
N LYS A 204 20.44 -14.27 16.99
CA LYS A 204 20.96 -15.46 16.28
C LYS A 204 22.27 -15.13 15.54
N HIS A 205 22.50 -13.86 15.24
CA HIS A 205 23.66 -13.37 14.51
C HIS A 205 24.63 -12.65 15.44
N ARG A 206 25.93 -12.94 15.28
CA ARG A 206 27.01 -12.32 16.05
C ARG A 206 27.00 -10.79 15.95
N THR A 207 26.75 -10.25 14.76
CA THR A 207 26.68 -8.80 14.53
C THR A 207 25.55 -8.14 15.33
N ALA A 208 24.37 -8.78 15.38
CA ALA A 208 23.25 -8.30 16.18
C ALA A 208 23.57 -8.37 17.69
N GLN A 209 24.26 -9.43 18.14
CA GLN A 209 24.72 -9.54 19.52
C GLN A 209 25.71 -8.42 19.88
N GLU A 210 26.76 -8.24 19.08
CA GLU A 210 27.78 -7.20 19.28
C GLU A 210 27.15 -5.80 19.28
N PHE A 211 26.14 -5.57 18.43
CA PHE A 211 25.42 -4.30 18.40
C PHE A 211 24.56 -4.08 19.64
N LEU A 212 23.83 -5.08 20.13
CA LEU A 212 23.08 -4.96 21.39
C LEU A 212 24.00 -4.75 22.59
N GLU A 213 25.15 -5.44 22.63
CA GLU A 213 26.18 -5.20 23.65
C GLU A 213 26.76 -3.79 23.55
N PHE A 214 26.93 -3.24 22.34
CA PHE A 214 27.30 -1.84 22.15
C PHE A 214 26.21 -0.91 22.71
N VAL A 215 24.95 -1.14 22.35
CA VAL A 215 23.79 -0.37 22.82
C VAL A 215 23.72 -0.38 24.36
N HIS A 216 23.82 -1.56 24.99
CA HIS A 216 23.83 -1.71 26.44
C HIS A 216 25.03 -1.02 27.11
N ARG A 217 26.22 -1.05 26.49
CA ARG A 217 27.38 -0.31 27.02
C ARG A 217 27.16 1.21 27.00
N GLN A 218 26.47 1.75 26.00
CA GLN A 218 26.15 3.18 25.97
C GLN A 218 25.22 3.57 27.12
N ILE A 219 24.28 2.70 27.53
CA ILE A 219 23.45 2.88 28.75
C ILE A 219 24.33 3.10 29.97
N ALA A 220 25.25 2.16 30.19
CA ALA A 220 26.08 2.16 31.38
C ALA A 220 26.92 3.44 31.48
N ILE A 221 27.38 3.96 30.34
CA ILE A 221 28.13 5.23 30.27
C ILE A 221 27.23 6.42 30.62
N GLU A 222 25.99 6.48 30.13
CA GLU A 222 25.08 7.58 30.41
C GLU A 222 24.58 7.62 31.85
N HIS A 223 24.31 6.46 32.45
CA HIS A 223 23.86 6.35 33.84
C HIS A 223 24.99 6.43 34.87
N SER A 224 26.26 6.33 34.45
CA SER A 224 27.40 6.46 35.35
C SER A 224 27.63 7.91 35.74
N ALA A 225 27.36 8.25 37.00
CA ALA A 225 27.60 9.57 37.60
C ALA A 225 29.09 10.00 37.63
N ASN A 226 30.02 9.07 37.35
CA ASN A 226 31.46 9.24 37.53
C ASN A 226 32.23 9.51 36.22
N VAL A 227 31.57 9.71 35.08
CA VAL A 227 32.28 10.06 33.85
C VAL A 227 32.49 11.58 33.83
N GLU A 228 33.67 12.04 34.25
CA GLU A 228 34.13 13.41 34.00
C GLU A 228 34.03 13.69 32.49
N ARG A 229 33.01 14.46 32.10
CA ARG A 229 32.84 14.90 30.72
C ARG A 229 33.92 15.95 30.48
N LEU A 230 35.08 15.51 29.98
CA LEU A 230 36.17 16.40 29.60
C LEU A 230 35.60 17.52 28.71
N PRO A 231 35.81 18.79 29.06
CA PRO A 231 35.27 19.90 28.29
C PRO A 231 35.83 19.81 26.87
N ALA A 232 34.95 19.89 25.88
CA ALA A 232 35.33 19.91 24.47
C ALA A 232 36.41 20.99 24.27
N LYS A 233 37.61 20.58 23.82
CA LYS A 233 38.70 21.51 23.51
C LYS A 233 38.15 22.61 22.61
N LYS A 234 38.07 23.84 23.15
CA LYS A 234 37.80 25.03 22.33
C LYS A 234 38.86 25.04 21.23
N LYS A 235 38.44 25.03 19.97
CA LYS A 235 39.33 25.30 18.84
C LYS A 235 40.04 26.62 19.13
N PRO A 236 41.38 26.69 19.04
CA PRO A 236 42.07 27.96 19.18
C PRO A 236 41.56 28.89 18.07
N ALA A 237 41.13 30.08 18.46
CA ALA A 237 40.87 31.15 17.51
C ALA A 237 42.17 31.42 16.76
N GLY A 238 42.18 31.15 15.46
CA GLY A 238 43.31 31.44 14.59
C GLY A 238 43.62 32.94 14.63
N ARG A 239 44.92 33.25 14.68
CA ARG A 239 45.46 34.54 14.26
C ARG A 239 45.59 34.55 12.74
#